data_AF-A0A948B271-F1
#
_entry.id   AF-A0A948B271-F1
#
_cell.length_a   1.000
_cell.length_b   1.000
_cell.length_c   1.000
_cell.angle_alpha   90.00
_cell.angle_beta   90.00
_cell.angle_gamma   90.00
#
_symmetry.space_group_name_H-M   'P 1'
#
loop_
_entity.id
_entity.type
_entity.pdbx_description
1 polymer ?
#
loop_
_entity_poly.entity_id
_entity_poly.type
_entity_poly.pdbx_seq_one_letter_code
_entity_poly.pdbx_strand_id
1 'polypeptide(L)'
;MAGCSNKPLEAREIDPSVPPDEASNASGLPASVQWFKDMVAHNLAYAREQKARGRWLVGIACEYAPRELIMAADAMPVCLCGGFEEMIPPAERVLPANLCPLVKATFGFHLEKANPFLEMADLIVAETTCDAKKKMFELMAESRPIHLLELPQKPDEPDAIE
;
A
#
# COMPACT_ATOMS: atom_id res chain seq x y z
N MET A 1 22.91 8.72 -16.14
CA MET A 1 21.70 8.62 -16.99
C MET A 1 21.67 7.23 -17.60
N ALA A 2 20.94 6.30 -17.01
CA ALA A 2 20.60 5.02 -17.62
C ALA A 2 19.08 4.89 -17.53
N GLY A 3 18.41 5.00 -18.68
CA GLY A 3 16.96 4.97 -18.77
C GLY A 3 16.41 3.58 -18.51
N CYS A 4 15.41 3.48 -17.64
CA CYS A 4 14.57 2.29 -17.54
C CYS A 4 13.78 2.13 -18.84
N SER A 5 13.94 0.97 -19.47
CA SER A 5 13.27 0.59 -20.70
C SER A 5 11.78 0.32 -20.45
N ASN A 6 10.91 1.08 -21.11
CA ASN A 6 9.46 0.87 -21.15
C ASN A 6 9.10 -0.36 -21.99
N LYS A 7 9.30 -1.57 -21.46
CA LYS A 7 8.66 -2.77 -22.02
C LYS A 7 7.50 -3.22 -21.12
N PRO A 8 6.31 -3.50 -21.69
CA PRO A 8 5.22 -4.08 -20.93
C PRO A 8 5.63 -5.49 -20.47
N LEU A 9 5.56 -5.73 -19.15
CA LEU A 9 5.82 -7.03 -18.56
C LEU A 9 4.61 -7.93 -18.83
N GLU A 10 4.77 -8.91 -19.72
CA GLU A 10 3.79 -9.97 -19.89
C GLU A 10 3.80 -10.86 -18.65
N ALA A 11 2.63 -11.05 -18.04
CA ALA A 11 2.46 -11.92 -16.90
C ALA A 11 2.65 -13.37 -17.37
N ARG A 12 3.71 -14.03 -16.90
CA ARG A 12 3.75 -15.50 -16.92
C ARG A 12 2.73 -15.99 -15.89
N GLU A 13 1.85 -16.89 -16.31
CA GLU A 13 0.92 -17.58 -15.43
C GLU A 13 1.73 -18.36 -14.38
N ILE A 14 1.60 -17.98 -13.10
CA ILE A 14 2.22 -18.67 -11.98
C ILE A 14 1.18 -19.65 -11.43
N ASP A 15 1.46 -20.94 -11.54
CA ASP A 15 0.64 -22.01 -10.96
C ASP A 15 0.74 -21.97 -9.42
N PRO A 16 -0.36 -21.68 -8.69
CA PRO A 16 -0.35 -21.56 -7.24
C PRO A 16 -0.16 -22.88 -6.50
N SER A 17 -0.08 -24.02 -7.20
CA SER A 17 0.06 -25.35 -6.61
C SER A 17 1.52 -25.86 -6.49
N VAL A 18 2.50 -25.13 -7.01
CA VAL A 18 3.92 -25.55 -6.99
C VAL A 18 4.68 -24.89 -5.84
N PRO A 19 5.23 -25.67 -4.88
CA PRO A 19 6.08 -25.12 -3.81
C PRO A 19 7.38 -24.51 -4.38
N PRO A 20 7.83 -23.35 -3.87
CA PRO A 20 8.93 -22.57 -4.42
C PRO A 20 10.34 -23.15 -4.23
N ASP A 21 10.47 -24.45 -3.93
CA ASP A 21 11.65 -25.00 -3.25
C ASP A 21 12.65 -25.70 -4.19
N GLU A 22 12.29 -26.00 -5.45
CA GLU A 22 13.09 -26.90 -6.31
C GLU A 22 13.72 -26.30 -7.57
N ALA A 23 13.82 -24.97 -7.70
CA ALA A 23 14.50 -24.36 -8.85
C ALA A 23 15.51 -23.28 -8.41
N SER A 24 16.77 -23.66 -8.20
CA SER A 24 17.86 -22.67 -8.18
C SER A 24 18.03 -22.10 -9.59
N ASN A 25 18.00 -20.76 -9.70
CA ASN A 25 18.18 -20.10 -10.99
C ASN A 25 19.62 -19.59 -11.16
N ALA A 26 19.92 -19.02 -12.32
CA ALA A 26 21.26 -18.57 -12.73
C ALA A 26 21.97 -17.59 -11.77
N SER A 27 21.25 -17.00 -10.79
CA SER A 27 21.82 -16.12 -9.77
C SER A 27 22.37 -16.86 -8.54
N GLY A 28 22.19 -18.18 -8.46
CA GLY A 28 22.62 -19.00 -7.31
C GLY A 28 21.77 -18.82 -6.05
N LEU A 29 20.67 -18.08 -6.14
CA LEU A 29 19.74 -17.86 -5.03
C LEU A 29 18.59 -18.88 -5.06
N PRO A 30 17.99 -19.20 -3.90
CA PRO A 30 16.76 -19.99 -3.83
C PRO A 30 15.64 -19.36 -4.67
N ALA A 31 14.79 -20.20 -5.28
CA ALA A 31 13.64 -19.73 -6.08
C ALA A 31 12.71 -18.82 -5.28
N SER A 32 12.50 -19.10 -4.00
CA SER A 32 11.74 -18.24 -3.08
C SER A 32 12.28 -16.80 -3.04
N VAL A 33 13.60 -16.63 -2.97
CA VAL A 33 14.25 -15.30 -2.98
C VAL A 33 14.02 -14.59 -4.30
N GLN A 34 14.06 -15.32 -5.43
CA GLN A 34 13.73 -14.72 -6.72
C GLN A 34 12.27 -14.26 -6.76
N TRP A 35 11.34 -15.06 -6.25
CA TRP A 35 9.93 -14.69 -6.19
C TRP A 35 9.72 -13.37 -5.41
N PHE A 36 10.42 -13.20 -4.28
CA PHE A 36 10.36 -11.96 -3.50
C PHE A 36 11.00 -10.76 -4.20
N LYS A 37 12.01 -10.95 -5.06
CA LYS A 37 12.57 -9.83 -5.84
C LYS A 37 11.53 -9.23 -6.79
N ASP A 38 10.69 -10.07 -7.35
CA ASP A 38 9.63 -9.67 -8.30
C ASP A 38 8.29 -9.41 -7.58
N MET A 39 8.29 -9.29 -6.25
CA MET A 39 7.06 -9.21 -5.42
C MET A 39 6.11 -8.08 -5.83
N VAL A 40 6.64 -6.92 -6.23
CA VAL A 40 5.78 -5.78 -6.60
C VAL A 40 4.99 -6.10 -7.87
N ALA A 41 5.64 -6.73 -8.85
CA ALA A 41 4.98 -7.14 -10.09
C ALA A 41 3.95 -8.25 -9.82
N HIS A 42 4.30 -9.25 -9.01
CA HIS A 42 3.39 -10.33 -8.60
C HIS A 42 2.16 -9.79 -7.85
N ASN A 43 2.36 -8.92 -6.86
CA ASN A 43 1.29 -8.33 -6.08
C ASN A 43 0.37 -7.43 -6.93
N LEU A 44 0.94 -6.67 -7.87
CA LEU A 44 0.16 -5.84 -8.78
C LEU A 44 -0.69 -6.66 -9.74
N ALA A 45 -0.13 -7.75 -10.29
CA ALA A 45 -0.86 -8.68 -11.15
C ALA A 45 -2.02 -9.33 -10.38
N TYR A 46 -1.75 -9.85 -9.19
CA TYR A 46 -2.76 -10.43 -8.32
C TYR A 46 -3.86 -9.41 -7.97
N ALA A 47 -3.50 -8.20 -7.56
CA ALA A 47 -4.47 -7.16 -7.21
C ALA A 47 -5.40 -6.81 -8.37
N ARG A 48 -4.85 -6.67 -9.60
CA ARG A 48 -5.65 -6.41 -10.80
C ARG A 48 -6.61 -7.55 -11.11
N GLU A 49 -6.16 -8.79 -10.99
CA GLU A 49 -7.01 -9.96 -11.19
C GLU A 49 -8.16 -10.01 -10.16
N GLN A 50 -7.85 -9.81 -8.88
CA GLN A 50 -8.87 -9.80 -7.82
C GLN A 50 -9.87 -8.65 -8.02
N LYS A 51 -9.41 -7.46 -8.40
CA LYS A 51 -10.29 -6.34 -8.76
C LYS A 51 -11.19 -6.66 -9.95
N ALA A 52 -10.65 -7.32 -10.99
CA ALA A 52 -11.45 -7.75 -12.14
C ALA A 52 -12.53 -8.79 -11.78
N ARG A 53 -12.29 -9.59 -10.73
CA ARG A 53 -13.28 -10.52 -10.16
C ARG A 53 -14.29 -9.84 -9.21
N GLY A 54 -14.23 -8.52 -9.05
CA GLY A 54 -15.14 -7.74 -8.21
C GLY A 54 -14.75 -7.68 -6.73
N ARG A 55 -13.59 -8.24 -6.34
CA ARG A 55 -13.11 -8.21 -4.95
C ARG A 55 -12.67 -6.79 -4.59
N TRP A 56 -13.05 -6.32 -3.40
CA TRP A 56 -12.67 -4.98 -2.93
C TRP A 56 -11.20 -4.93 -2.49
N LEU A 57 -10.55 -3.79 -2.74
CA LEU A 57 -9.22 -3.46 -2.24
C LEU A 57 -9.36 -2.38 -1.17
N VAL A 58 -8.97 -2.72 0.05
CA VAL A 58 -8.95 -1.79 1.17
C VAL A 58 -7.51 -1.38 1.46
N GLY A 59 -7.23 -0.10 1.24
CA GLY A 59 -5.95 0.49 1.59
C GLY A 59 -5.82 0.66 3.11
N ILE A 60 -4.70 0.27 3.69
CA ILE A 60 -4.39 0.50 5.10
C ILE A 60 -3.15 1.39 5.22
N ALA A 61 -3.18 2.32 6.18
CA ALA A 61 -2.10 3.29 6.38
C ALA A 61 -1.31 3.07 7.68
N CYS A 62 -1.77 2.18 8.57
CA CYS A 62 -1.04 1.69 9.73
C CYS A 62 -1.39 0.22 10.00
N GLU A 63 -0.67 -0.39 10.94
CA GLU A 63 -0.91 -1.79 11.34
C GLU A 63 -2.07 -1.93 12.33
N TYR A 64 -2.57 -0.82 12.89
CA TYR A 64 -3.78 -0.82 13.71
C TYR A 64 -5.05 -1.03 12.88
N ALA A 65 -5.01 -0.90 11.55
CA ALA A 65 -6.14 -1.27 10.71
C ALA A 65 -6.43 -2.78 10.85
N PRO A 66 -7.69 -3.18 11.11
CA PRO A 66 -8.05 -4.57 11.38
C PRO A 66 -8.06 -5.40 10.08
N ARG A 67 -6.89 -5.89 9.66
CA ARG A 67 -6.72 -6.71 8.46
C ARG A 67 -7.62 -7.94 8.46
N GLU A 68 -7.81 -8.53 9.64
CA GLU A 68 -8.64 -9.69 9.87
C GLU A 68 -10.10 -9.42 9.49
N LEU A 69 -10.64 -8.26 9.86
CA LEU A 69 -12.00 -7.86 9.51
C LEU A 69 -12.13 -7.58 8.01
N ILE A 70 -11.13 -6.93 7.41
CA ILE A 70 -11.08 -6.69 5.97
C ILE A 70 -11.09 -8.03 5.20
N MET A 71 -10.28 -8.99 5.63
CA MET A 71 -10.22 -10.32 5.02
C MET A 71 -11.50 -11.13 5.25
N ALA A 72 -12.11 -11.04 6.43
CA ALA A 72 -13.38 -11.70 6.73
C ALA A 72 -14.54 -11.16 5.88
N ALA A 73 -14.47 -9.90 5.45
CA ALA A 73 -15.40 -9.31 4.49
C ALA A 73 -15.09 -9.66 3.01
N ASP A 74 -14.20 -10.63 2.77
CA ASP A 74 -13.68 -11.00 1.46
C ASP A 74 -13.06 -9.83 0.68
N ALA A 75 -12.44 -8.88 1.37
CA ALA A 75 -11.65 -7.82 0.77
C ALA A 75 -10.15 -8.08 0.90
N MET A 76 -9.36 -7.37 0.09
CA MET A 76 -7.90 -7.44 0.08
C MET A 76 -7.31 -6.24 0.83
N PRO A 77 -6.66 -6.44 2.00
CA PRO A 77 -5.92 -5.38 2.66
C PRO A 77 -4.60 -5.12 1.93
N VAL A 78 -4.30 -3.85 1.62
CA VAL A 78 -3.04 -3.45 0.99
C VAL A 78 -2.42 -2.28 1.75
N CYS A 79 -1.17 -2.45 2.18
CA CYS A 79 -0.43 -1.36 2.82
C CYS A 79 -0.09 -0.28 1.78
N LEU A 80 -0.58 0.95 2.01
CA LEU A 80 -0.38 2.08 1.11
C LEU A 80 0.80 2.97 1.49
N CYS A 81 1.32 2.82 2.71
CA CYS A 81 2.49 3.56 3.14
C CYS A 81 3.76 2.94 2.54
N GLY A 82 4.51 3.74 1.78
CA GLY A 82 5.79 3.35 1.20
C GLY A 82 6.73 4.54 1.07
N GLY A 83 8.03 4.31 1.24
CA GLY A 83 9.05 5.33 1.04
C GLY A 83 9.49 5.37 -0.42
N PHE A 84 9.21 6.47 -1.11
CA PHE A 84 9.73 6.75 -2.45
C PHE A 84 10.16 8.22 -2.48
N GLU A 85 11.48 8.46 -2.56
CA GLU A 85 12.06 9.79 -2.38
C GLU A 85 11.58 10.76 -3.45
N GLU A 86 11.38 10.27 -4.67
CA GLU A 86 10.89 11.03 -5.81
C GLU A 86 9.46 11.56 -5.61
N MET A 87 8.70 10.98 -4.67
CA MET A 87 7.36 11.47 -4.30
C MET A 87 7.39 12.55 -3.21
N ILE A 88 8.54 12.85 -2.60
CA ILE A 88 8.64 13.92 -1.60
C ILE A 88 8.46 15.32 -2.25
N PRO A 89 9.17 15.71 -3.32
CA PRO A 89 9.03 17.04 -3.91
C PRO A 89 7.60 17.37 -4.40
N PRO A 90 6.85 16.45 -5.03
CA PRO A 90 5.44 16.67 -5.33
C PRO A 90 4.60 17.04 -4.10
N ALA A 91 4.80 16.33 -2.99
CA ALA A 91 4.06 16.58 -1.75
C ALA A 91 4.38 17.93 -1.12
N GLU A 92 5.65 18.37 -1.17
CA GLU A 92 6.08 19.66 -0.60
C GLU A 92 5.53 20.89 -1.30
N ARG A 93 4.85 20.72 -2.46
CA ARG A 93 4.05 21.79 -3.08
C ARG A 93 2.83 22.18 -2.23
N VAL A 94 2.39 21.28 -1.35
CA VAL A 94 1.19 21.43 -0.51
C VAL A 94 1.51 21.24 0.98
N LEU A 95 2.36 20.27 1.31
CA LEU A 95 2.74 19.92 2.67
C LEU A 95 4.02 20.65 3.11
N PRO A 96 4.17 20.98 4.41
CA PRO A 96 5.42 21.52 4.93
C PRO A 96 6.62 20.57 4.74
N ALA A 97 7.78 21.14 4.39
CA ALA A 97 9.01 20.38 4.17
C ALA A 97 9.50 19.62 5.43
N ASN A 98 9.13 20.10 6.63
CA ASN A 98 9.49 19.51 7.91
C ASN A 98 8.59 18.34 8.36
N LEU A 99 7.72 17.82 7.48
CA LEU A 99 6.94 16.61 7.77
C LEU A 99 7.72 15.31 7.51
N CYS A 100 7.23 14.23 8.14
CA CYS A 100 7.74 12.87 7.97
C CYS A 100 7.84 12.47 6.48
N PRO A 101 9.00 11.96 6.00
CA PRO A 101 9.16 11.53 4.61
C PRO A 101 8.15 10.47 4.15
N LEU A 102 7.67 9.59 5.05
CA LEU A 102 6.65 8.59 4.73
C LEU A 102 5.30 9.24 4.37
N VAL A 103 4.89 10.25 5.14
CA VAL A 103 3.67 11.04 4.89
C VAL A 103 3.82 11.79 3.57
N LYS A 104 4.97 12.45 3.36
CA LYS A 104 5.26 13.17 2.12
C LYS A 104 5.23 12.23 0.91
N ALA A 105 5.92 11.09 0.94
CA ALA A 105 5.92 10.14 -0.17
C ALA A 105 4.50 9.60 -0.48
N THR A 106 3.73 9.25 0.57
CA THR A 106 2.34 8.77 0.41
C THR A 106 1.45 9.84 -0.23
N PHE A 107 1.55 11.09 0.24
CA PHE A 107 0.79 12.20 -0.32
C PHE A 107 1.25 12.58 -1.73
N GLY A 108 2.54 12.46 -2.03
CA GLY A 108 3.07 12.66 -3.38
C GLY A 108 2.50 11.64 -4.37
N PHE A 109 2.44 10.36 -3.98
CA PHE A 109 1.75 9.34 -4.76
C PHE A 109 0.28 9.67 -5.00
N HIS A 110 -0.41 10.22 -3.99
CA HIS A 110 -1.79 10.67 -4.10
C HIS A 110 -1.95 11.81 -5.12
N LEU A 111 -1.09 12.83 -5.06
CA LEU A 111 -1.13 13.98 -5.97
C LEU A 111 -0.83 13.58 -7.42
N GLU A 112 0.20 12.76 -7.62
CA GLU A 112 0.67 12.37 -8.96
C GLU A 112 -0.10 11.17 -9.55
N LYS A 113 -1.03 10.58 -8.79
CA LYS A 113 -1.78 9.36 -9.17
C LYS A 113 -0.85 8.22 -9.61
N ALA A 114 0.30 8.11 -8.95
CA ALA A 114 1.42 7.27 -9.39
C ALA A 114 1.51 5.92 -8.65
N ASN A 115 0.65 5.67 -7.66
CA ASN A 115 0.58 4.38 -6.97
C ASN A 115 -0.66 3.60 -7.45
N PRO A 116 -0.50 2.51 -8.23
CA PRO A 116 -1.62 1.76 -8.77
C PRO A 116 -2.49 1.10 -7.67
N PHE A 117 -1.92 0.74 -6.52
CA PHE A 117 -2.71 0.20 -5.41
C PHE A 117 -3.60 1.26 -4.78
N LEU A 118 -3.08 2.49 -4.65
CA LEU A 118 -3.84 3.63 -4.17
C LEU A 118 -4.98 3.98 -5.15
N GLU A 119 -4.71 3.97 -6.46
CA GLU A 119 -5.74 4.20 -7.49
C GLU A 119 -6.81 3.09 -7.56
N MET A 120 -6.47 1.85 -7.20
CA MET A 120 -7.41 0.72 -7.16
C MET A 120 -8.19 0.61 -5.83
N ALA A 121 -7.84 1.39 -4.80
CA ALA A 121 -8.45 1.29 -3.48
C ALA A 121 -9.92 1.77 -3.49
N ASP A 122 -10.83 0.91 -3.04
CA ASP A 122 -12.25 1.21 -2.88
C ASP A 122 -12.55 1.95 -1.57
N LEU A 123 -11.68 1.75 -0.57
CA LEU A 123 -11.72 2.38 0.74
C LEU A 123 -10.30 2.48 1.28
N ILE A 124 -9.99 3.54 2.00
CA ILE A 124 -8.78 3.63 2.82
C ILE A 124 -9.21 3.64 4.28
N VAL A 125 -8.71 2.67 5.06
CA VAL A 125 -8.80 2.67 6.51
C VAL A 125 -7.54 3.37 7.04
N ALA A 126 -7.77 4.48 7.74
CA ALA A 126 -6.76 5.39 8.23
C ALA A 126 -6.88 5.54 9.75
N GLU A 127 -5.83 5.96 10.43
CA GLU A 127 -5.79 5.95 11.91
C GLU A 127 -5.21 7.24 12.48
N THR A 128 -5.75 7.69 13.62
CA THR A 128 -5.33 8.91 14.32
C THR A 128 -4.04 8.75 15.13
N THR A 129 -3.01 8.13 14.54
CA THR A 129 -1.73 7.83 15.21
C THR A 129 -0.84 9.06 15.42
N CYS A 130 -0.42 9.72 14.33
CA CYS A 130 0.43 10.91 14.39
C CYS A 130 -0.22 12.12 13.71
N ASP A 131 0.18 13.32 14.10
CA ASP A 131 -0.45 14.57 13.61
C ASP A 131 -0.31 14.75 12.10
N ALA A 132 0.86 14.41 11.54
CA ALA A 132 1.12 14.51 10.11
C ALA A 132 0.18 13.60 9.29
N LYS A 133 -0.09 12.38 9.77
CA LYS A 133 -1.03 11.45 9.11
C LYS A 133 -2.47 11.95 9.22
N LYS A 134 -2.92 12.39 10.41
CA LYS A 134 -4.26 12.95 10.62
C LYS A 134 -4.57 14.04 9.58
N LYS A 135 -3.66 15.02 9.46
CA LYS A 135 -3.82 16.13 8.51
C LYS A 135 -3.70 15.72 7.05
N MET A 136 -2.81 14.79 6.72
CA MET A 136 -2.76 14.22 5.38
C MET A 136 -4.07 13.53 5.00
N PHE A 137 -4.69 12.78 5.91
CA PHE A 137 -5.96 12.09 5.66
C PHE A 137 -7.13 13.05 5.48
N GLU A 138 -7.19 14.15 6.24
CA GLU A 138 -8.17 15.23 6.02
C GLU A 138 -8.13 15.74 4.57
N LEU A 139 -6.93 15.99 4.04
CA LEU A 139 -6.74 16.44 2.64
C LEU A 139 -7.07 15.34 1.63
N MET A 140 -6.64 14.10 1.87
CA MET A 140 -6.91 12.99 0.95
C MET A 140 -8.42 12.64 0.89
N ALA A 141 -9.16 12.86 1.98
CA ALA A 141 -10.59 12.57 2.07
C ALA A 141 -11.44 13.43 1.12
N GLU A 142 -10.92 14.55 0.61
CA GLU A 142 -11.59 15.39 -0.39
C GLU A 142 -11.84 14.64 -1.72
N SER A 143 -11.02 13.63 -2.03
CA SER A 143 -11.09 12.91 -3.29
C SER A 143 -11.11 11.38 -3.15
N ARG A 144 -11.00 10.86 -1.92
CA ARG A 144 -10.94 9.41 -1.67
C ARG A 144 -11.86 9.02 -0.51
N PRO A 145 -12.52 7.86 -0.59
CA PRO A 145 -13.26 7.31 0.54
C PRO A 145 -12.27 6.90 1.63
N ILE A 146 -12.33 7.59 2.77
CA ILE A 146 -11.50 7.33 3.95
C ILE A 146 -12.41 7.03 5.14
N HIS A 147 -12.16 5.90 5.81
CA HIS A 147 -12.68 5.62 7.14
C HIS A 147 -11.57 5.88 8.16
N LEU A 148 -11.79 6.84 9.06
CA LEU A 148 -10.83 7.21 10.08
C LEU A 148 -11.14 6.45 11.39
N LEU A 149 -10.22 5.59 11.80
CA LEU A 149 -10.20 4.93 13.09
C LEU A 149 -9.57 5.87 14.12
N GLU A 150 -10.35 6.26 15.11
CA GLU A 150 -9.87 7.06 16.23
C GLU A 150 -9.22 6.15 17.28
N LEU A 151 -7.89 6.11 17.29
CA LEU A 151 -7.15 5.34 18.28
C LEU A 151 -7.00 6.12 19.59
N PRO A 152 -7.19 5.45 20.74
CA PRO A 152 -6.87 6.03 22.04
C PRO A 152 -5.35 6.25 22.16
N GLN A 153 -4.95 7.24 22.94
CA GLN A 153 -3.52 7.51 23.20
C GLN A 153 -2.97 6.74 24.41
N LYS A 154 -3.86 6.22 25.25
CA LYS A 154 -3.53 5.47 26.46
C LYS A 154 -4.30 4.15 26.46
N PRO A 155 -3.63 3.01 26.63
CA PRO A 155 -4.29 1.70 26.53
C PRO A 155 -5.18 1.35 27.73
N ASP A 156 -4.96 1.98 28.89
CA ASP A 156 -5.60 1.61 30.16
C ASP A 156 -6.72 2.57 30.58
N GLU A 157 -7.01 3.60 29.78
CA GLU A 157 -8.11 4.51 30.07
C GLU A 157 -9.45 3.90 29.60
N PRO A 158 -10.58 4.21 30.26
CA PRO A 158 -11.87 3.63 29.90
C PRO A 158 -12.28 3.84 28.44
N ASP A 159 -11.88 4.97 27.84
CA ASP A 159 -12.13 5.32 26.44
C ASP A 159 -11.32 4.48 25.43
N ALA A 160 -10.38 3.65 25.90
CA ALA A 160 -9.58 2.78 25.04
C ALA A 160 -10.26 1.45 24.66
N ILE A 161 -11.36 1.10 25.35
CA ILE A 161 -12.08 -0.17 25.19
C ILE A 161 -13.44 0.05 24.48
N GLU A 162 -13.88 1.31 24.34
CA GLU A 162 -15.14 1.67 23.66
C GLU A 162 -15.08 1.51 22.13
#